data_AF-A0A350JMT9-F1
#
_entry.id   AF-A0A350JMT9-F1
#
_cell.length_a   1.000
_cell.length_b   1.000
_cell.length_c   1.000
_cell.angle_alpha   90.00
_cell.angle_beta   90.00
_cell.angle_gamma   90.00
#
_symmetry.space_group_name_H-M   'P 1'
#
loop_
_entity.id
_entity.type
_entity.pdbx_description
1 polymer ?
#
loop_
_entity_poly.entity_id
_entity_poly.type
_entity_poly.pdbx_seq_one_letter_code
_entity_poly.pdbx_strand_id
1 'polypeptide(L)' 'MSNDPYLLDTQAVCKRYQISRVTLFRRLTSNEFPRPTHPGRPHQWLESVLDLFDQRCVEKSLKRLDRNPVKPFLRS' A
#
# COMPACT_ATOMS: atom_id res chain seq x y z
N MET A 1 17.49 4.65 -23.45
CA MET A 1 17.13 4.91 -22.04
C MET A 1 15.92 4.05 -21.74
N SER A 2 16.14 2.88 -21.13
CA SER A 2 15.06 1.93 -20.81
C SER A 2 14.21 2.52 -19.69
N ASN A 3 13.09 3.12 -20.07
CA ASN A 3 12.03 3.52 -19.16
C ASN A 3 11.15 2.28 -19.01
N ASP A 4 11.54 1.33 -18.17
CA ASP A 4 10.67 0.22 -17.81
C ASP A 4 9.45 0.82 -17.07
N PRO A 5 8.26 0.90 -17.71
CA PRO A 5 7.14 1.67 -17.18
C PRO A 5 6.58 1.08 -15.88
N TYR A 6 7.04 -0.11 -15.51
CA TYR A 6 6.58 -0.87 -14.37
C TYR A 6 7.41 -0.66 -13.10
N LEU A 7 8.54 0.05 -13.15
CA LEU A 7 9.40 0.29 -11.99
C LEU A 7 9.24 1.73 -11.48
N LEU A 8 8.61 1.86 -10.31
CA LEU A 8 8.42 3.12 -9.61
C LEU A 8 9.55 3.32 -8.59
N ASP A 9 10.24 4.45 -8.71
CA ASP A 9 11.23 4.87 -7.74
C ASP A 9 10.56 5.43 -6.47
N THR A 10 11.34 5.63 -5.41
CA THR A 10 10.85 6.21 -4.15
C THR A 10 10.05 7.51 -4.36
N GLN A 11 10.45 8.37 -5.30
CA GLN A 11 9.75 9.63 -5.54
C GLN A 11 8.39 9.43 -6.21
N ALA A 12 8.31 8.55 -7.22
CA ALA A 12 7.03 8.21 -7.85
C ALA A 12 6.06 7.54 -6.87
N VAL A 13 6.55 6.64 -6.01
CA VAL A 13 5.73 6.04 -4.93
C VAL A 13 5.23 7.10 -3.95
N CYS A 14 6.11 8.01 -3.51
CA CYS A 14 5.70 9.12 -2.64
C CYS A 14 4.62 10.01 -3.27
N LYS A 15 4.72 10.28 -4.58
CA LYS A 15 3.69 11.03 -5.33
C LYS A 15 2.37 10.27 -5.40
N ARG A 16 2.40 8.97 -5.73
CA ARG A 16 1.20 8.12 -5.87
C ARG A 16 0.39 8.06 -4.58
N TYR A 17 1.06 7.90 -3.44
CA TYR A 17 0.42 7.80 -2.13
C TYR A 17 0.30 9.12 -1.38
N GLN A 18 0.77 10.24 -1.96
CA GLN A 18 0.85 11.56 -1.32
C GLN A 18 1.49 11.52 0.08
N ILE A 19 2.55 10.72 0.24
CA ILE A 19 3.30 10.59 1.50
C ILE A 19 4.72 11.12 1.36
N SER A 20 5.31 11.55 2.47
CA SER A 20 6.72 11.92 2.51
C SER A 20 7.63 10.69 2.45
N ARG A 21 8.87 10.86 1.95
CA ARG A 21 9.90 9.80 2.00
C ARG A 21 10.10 9.26 3.41
N VAL A 22 10.10 10.13 4.42
CA VAL A 22 10.25 9.74 5.83
C VAL A 22 9.10 8.83 6.28
N THR A 23 7.86 9.19 5.90
CA THR A 23 6.67 8.37 6.19
C THR A 23 6.75 7.01 5.49
N LEU A 24 7.19 6.98 4.22
CA LEU A 24 7.38 5.74 3.48
C LEU A 24 8.41 4.83 4.17
N PHE A 25 9.59 5.36 4.54
CA PHE A 25 10.61 4.60 5.26
C PHE A 25 10.12 4.10 6.62
N ARG A 26 9.35 4.91 7.36
CA ARG A 26 8.75 4.48 8.63
C ARG A 26 7.77 3.32 8.43
N ARG A 27 6.91 3.39 7.42
CA ARG A 27 5.97 2.29 7.10
C ARG A 27 6.69 1.04 6.60
N LEU A 28 7.80 1.19 5.88
CA LEU A 28 8.68 0.07 5.51
C LEU A 28 9.28 -0.60 6.76
N THR A 29 9.76 0.17 7.74
CA THR A 29 10.28 -0.40 9.01
C THR A 29 9.21 -1.08 9.85
N SER A 30 7.97 -0.57 9.81
CA SER A 30 6.83 -1.15 10.51
C SER A 30 6.21 -2.36 9.78
N ASN A 31 6.79 -2.82 8.65
CA ASN A 31 6.22 -3.84 7.76
C ASN A 31 4.76 -3.52 7.32
N GLU A 32 4.36 -2.25 7.35
CA GLU A 32 3.04 -1.78 6.91
C GLU A 32 3.00 -1.51 5.40
N PHE A 33 4.16 -1.45 4.74
CA PHE A 33 4.29 -1.17 3.31
C PHE A 33 5.09 -2.28 2.60
N PRO A 34 4.79 -2.58 1.32
CA PRO A 34 5.52 -3.59 0.57
C PRO A 34 7.01 -3.26 0.46
N ARG A 35 7.85 -4.28 0.65
CA ARG A 35 9.29 -4.14 0.47
C ARG A 35 9.62 -3.85 -0.99
N PRO A 36 10.67 -3.05 -1.24
CA PRO A 36 11.13 -2.79 -2.60
C PRO A 36 11.55 -4.08 -3.28
N THR A 37 11.17 -4.24 -4.55
CA THR A 37 11.51 -5.40 -5.38
C THR A 37 13.01 -5.44 -5.65
N HIS A 38 13.60 -4.27 -5.88
CA HIS A 38 15.05 -4.10 -5.96
C HIS A 38 15.54 -3.33 -4.73
N PRO A 39 16.09 -4.02 -3.72
CA PRO A 39 16.79 -3.37 -2.63
C PRO A 39 18.12 -2.79 -3.15
N GLY A 40 18.16 -1.48 -3.37
CA GLY A 40 19.32 -0.76 -3.90
C GLY A 40 19.23 0.74 -3.66
N ARG A 41 20.26 1.49 -4.07
CA ARG A 41 20.19 2.96 -4.19
C ARG A 41 20.06 3.30 -5.67
N PRO A 42 18.87 3.65 -6.19
CA PRO A 42 17.60 3.89 -5.49
C PRO A 42 16.75 2.63 -5.25
N HIS A 43 15.88 2.67 -4.23
CA HIS A 43 14.88 1.62 -4.01
C HIS A 43 13.82 1.70 -5.09
N GLN A 44 13.45 0.56 -5.67
CA GLN A 44 12.46 0.48 -6.73
C GLN A 44 11.36 -0.53 -6.38
N TRP A 45 10.13 -0.15 -6.71
CA TRP A 45 8.92 -0.96 -6.55
C TRP A 45 8.33 -1.27 -7.91
N LEU A 46 7.91 -2.51 -8.11
CA LEU A 46 7.06 -2.83 -9.25
C LEU A 46 5.65 -2.28 -9.04
N GLU A 47 5.07 -1.71 -10.09
CA GLU A 47 3.69 -1.22 -10.07
C GLU A 47 2.71 -2.33 -9.67
N SER A 48 2.91 -3.54 -10.19
CA SER A 48 2.09 -4.71 -9.84
C SER A 48 2.15 -5.05 -8.34
N VAL A 49 3.27 -4.81 -7.67
CA VAL A 49 3.39 -5.03 -6.21
C VAL A 49 2.57 -3.98 -5.44
N LEU A 50 2.53 -2.75 -5.94
CA LEU A 50 1.72 -1.67 -5.37
C LEU A 50 0.24 -1.89 -5.62
N ASP A 51 -0.16 -2.34 -6.82
CA ASP A 51 -1.55 -2.68 -7.13
C ASP A 51 -2.08 -3.81 -6.23
N LEU A 52 -1.28 -4.86 -6.03
CA LEU A 52 -1.63 -5.94 -5.10
C LEU A 52 -1.75 -5.45 -3.66
N PHE A 53 -0.93 -4.48 -3.27
CA PHE A 53 -1.02 -3.86 -1.95
C PHE A 53 -2.31 -3.03 -1.82
N ASP A 54 -2.65 -2.23 -2.83
CA ASP A 54 -3.88 -1.45 -2.87
C ASP A 54 -5.11 -2.36 -2.76
N GLN A 55 -5.14 -3.48 -3.51
CA GLN A 55 -6.18 -4.50 -3.40
C GLN A 55 -6.27 -5.11 -2.00
N ARG A 56 -5.13 -5.44 -1.37
CA ARG A 56 -5.10 -5.95 0.02
C ARG A 56 -5.59 -4.94 1.04
N CYS A 57 -5.28 -3.66 0.86
CA CYS A 57 -5.80 -2.58 1.71
C CYS A 57 -7.32 -2.46 1.59
N VAL A 58 -7.85 -2.53 0.37
CA VAL A 58 -9.31 -2.54 0.12
C VAL A 58 -9.95 -3.77 0.74
N GLU A 59 -9.39 -4.97 0.53
CA GLU A 59 -9.92 -6.21 1.09
C GLU A 59 -9.95 -6.18 2.63
N LYS A 60 -8.88 -5.68 3.28
CA LYS A 60 -8.85 -5.51 4.74
C LYS A 60 -9.92 -4.53 5.24
N SER A 61 -10.18 -3.46 4.50
CA SER A 61 -11.24 -2.50 4.83
C SER A 61 -12.63 -3.13 4.67
N LEU A 62 -12.86 -3.89 3.60
CA LEU A 62 -14.12 -4.61 3.36
C LEU A 62 -14.38 -5.69 4.43
N LYS A 63 -13.36 -6.47 4.80
CA LYS A 63 -13.45 -7.48 5.88
C LYS A 63 -13.78 -6.88 7.25
N ARG A 64 -13.43 -5.60 7.50
CA ARG A 64 -13.84 -4.90 8.72
C ARG A 64 -15.31 -4.51 8.73
N LEU A 65 -15.89 -4.21 7.56
CA LEU A 65 -17.30 -3.87 7.43
C LEU A 65 -18.20 -5.11 7.57
N ASP A 66 -17.78 -6.25 7.03
CA ASP A 66 -18.51 -7.51 7.14
C ASP A 66 -18.60 -8.02 8.60
N ARG A 67 -17.61 -7.69 9.43
CA ARG A 67 -17.54 -8.11 10.84
C ARG A 67 -18.48 -7.37 11.79
N ASN A 68 -19.23 -6.37 11.30
CA ASN A 68 -20.22 -5.67 12.11
C ASN A 68 -21.63 -5.99 11.59
N PRO A 69 -22.23 -7.15 11.97
CA PRO A 69 -23.66 -7.30 11.79
C PRO A 69 -24.29 -6.22 12.67
N VAL A 70 -24.83 -5.19 12.02
CA VAL A 70 -25.69 -4.22 12.66
C VAL A 70 -26.85 -5.03 13.23
N LYS A 71 -26.76 -5.44 14.51
CA LYS A 71 -27.84 -6.14 15.18
C LYS A 71 -29.03 -5.18 15.13
N PRO A 72 -30.13 -5.49 14.43
CA PRO A 72 -31.31 -4.67 14.54
C PRO A 72 -31.73 -4.72 16.02
N PHE A 73 -31.72 -3.55 16.66
CA PHE A 73 -32.29 -3.35 17.98
C PHE A 73 -33.78 -3.70 17.88
N LEU A 74 -34.13 -4.96 18.14
CA LEU A 74 -35.50 -5.34 18.47
C LEU A 74 -35.76 -4.84 19.89
N ARG A 75 -36.34 -3.64 19.95
CA ARG A 75 -36.88 -3.05 21.18
C ARG A 75 -38.29 -3.62 21.34
N SER A 76 -38.43 -4.60 22.23
CA SER A 76 -39.73 -5.06 22.77
C SER A 76 -40.20 -4.14 23.88
#